data_AF-Q46AT2-F1
#
_entry.id   AF-Q46AT2-F1
#
_cell.length_a   1.000
_cell.length_b   1.000
_cell.length_c   1.000
_cell.angle_alpha   90.00
_cell.angle_beta   90.00
_cell.angle_gamma   90.00
#
_symmetry.space_group_name_H-M   'P 1'
#
loop_
_entity.id
_entity.type
_entity.pdbx_description
1 polymer ?
#
loop_
_entity_poly.entity_id
_entity_poly.type
_entity_poly.pdbx_seq_one_letter_code
_entity_poly.pdbx_strand_id
1 'polypeptide(L)'
;MQLPTPEDLKKRRNELGLTQSDLAKRAGVSQPLIARIESGDVDPRLSTVRKILDAFEEVEKEQQIIIIDLMHSPVIHVSPGDSVEEVVNLMQKYGFSQVPVLDRGIPVGSVSEDMIVKLMAESKKKSISHLKISEIMGEAFPTVSPGISISVVSHMLEGNPAVLVVEKGAVIGVVTKHDVMTLLQG
;
A
#
# COMPACT_ATOMS: atom_id res chain seq x y z
N MET A 1 12.12 -8.43 -33.70
CA MET A 1 11.51 -7.30 -32.97
C MET A 1 11.85 -6.02 -33.68
N GLN A 2 10.87 -5.16 -33.90
CA GLN A 2 11.09 -3.80 -34.36
C GLN A 2 11.49 -2.95 -33.16
N LEU A 3 12.51 -2.09 -33.29
CA LEU A 3 12.90 -1.18 -32.21
C LEU A 3 11.78 -0.15 -31.99
N PRO A 4 11.40 0.13 -30.73
CA PRO A 4 10.36 1.10 -30.43
C PRO A 4 10.82 2.51 -30.81
N THR A 5 9.89 3.31 -31.33
CA THR A 5 10.12 4.73 -31.60
C THR A 5 10.04 5.56 -30.31
N PRO A 6 10.55 6.80 -30.30
CA PRO A 6 10.32 7.76 -29.22
C PRO A 6 8.85 7.88 -28.79
N GLU A 7 7.94 7.86 -29.76
CA GLU A 7 6.50 7.95 -29.53
C GLU A 7 5.95 6.69 -28.85
N ASP A 8 6.41 5.50 -29.26
CA ASP A 8 6.04 4.23 -28.63
C ASP A 8 6.47 4.21 -27.15
N LEU A 9 7.70 4.66 -26.86
CA LEU A 9 8.22 4.72 -25.48
C LEU A 9 7.38 5.67 -24.62
N LYS A 10 7.06 6.86 -25.15
CA LYS A 10 6.23 7.85 -24.45
C LYS A 10 4.82 7.32 -24.20
N LYS A 11 4.21 6.68 -25.20
CA LYS A 11 2.87 6.10 -25.10
C LYS A 11 2.83 5.00 -24.04
N ARG A 12 3.75 4.05 -24.10
CA ARG A 12 3.81 2.94 -23.14
C ARG A 12 4.06 3.44 -21.71
N ARG A 13 4.93 4.44 -21.52
CA ARG A 13 5.13 5.08 -20.21
C ARG A 13 3.81 5.64 -19.65
N ASN A 14 3.03 6.34 -20.47
CA ASN A 14 1.75 6.91 -20.06
C ASN A 14 0.71 5.82 -19.75
N GLU A 15 0.64 4.74 -20.54
CA GLU A 15 -0.27 3.60 -20.30
C GLU A 15 0.03 2.90 -18.97
N LEU A 16 1.31 2.85 -18.58
CA LEU A 16 1.75 2.33 -17.29
C LEU A 16 1.60 3.33 -16.13
N GLY A 17 1.07 4.53 -16.37
CA GLY A 17 0.85 5.55 -15.35
C GLY A 17 2.13 6.20 -14.80
N LEU A 18 3.27 6.05 -15.49
CA LEU A 18 4.57 6.52 -15.00
C LEU A 18 4.83 7.97 -15.41
N THR A 19 5.38 8.79 -14.50
CA THR A 19 6.03 10.04 -14.91
C THR A 19 7.39 9.78 -15.55
N GLN A 20 7.95 10.78 -16.25
CA GLN A 20 9.32 10.67 -16.78
C GLN A 20 10.35 10.45 -15.66
N SER A 21 10.10 11.02 -14.48
CA SER A 21 10.95 10.84 -13.29
C SER A 21 10.90 9.41 -12.77
N ASP A 22 9.71 8.79 -12.74
CA ASP A 22 9.53 7.40 -12.28
C ASP A 22 10.24 6.43 -13.22
N LEU A 23 10.04 6.59 -14.53
CA LEU A 23 10.70 5.76 -15.53
C LEU A 23 12.23 5.92 -15.46
N ALA A 24 12.73 7.15 -15.30
CA ALA A 24 14.15 7.41 -15.17
C ALA A 24 14.78 6.73 -13.95
N LYS A 25 14.09 6.80 -12.80
CA LYS A 25 14.53 6.15 -11.56
C LYS A 25 14.60 4.63 -11.72
N ARG A 26 13.57 4.02 -12.30
CA ARG A 26 13.50 2.57 -12.55
C ARG A 26 14.54 2.10 -13.57
N ALA A 27 14.69 2.81 -14.68
CA ALA A 27 15.69 2.48 -15.70
C ALA A 27 17.14 2.83 -15.29
N GLY A 28 17.37 3.47 -14.13
CA GLY A 28 18.70 3.88 -13.67
C GLY A 28 19.36 4.89 -14.62
N VAL A 29 18.59 5.88 -15.09
CA VAL A 29 19.03 6.97 -15.96
C VAL A 29 18.52 8.33 -15.46
N SER A 30 18.96 9.42 -16.06
CA SER A 30 18.49 10.76 -15.68
C SER A 30 17.14 11.10 -16.32
N GLN A 31 16.27 11.80 -15.60
CA GLN A 31 14.99 12.27 -16.14
C GLN A 31 15.15 13.16 -17.39
N PRO A 32 16.12 14.08 -17.46
CA PRO A 32 16.36 14.85 -18.69
C PRO A 32 16.71 13.98 -19.91
N LEU A 33 17.37 12.82 -19.70
CA LEU A 33 17.66 11.89 -20.79
C LEU A 33 16.36 11.25 -21.32
N ILE A 34 15.47 10.80 -20.43
CA ILE A 34 14.13 10.28 -20.83
C ILE A 34 13.36 11.33 -21.61
N ALA A 35 13.31 12.57 -21.13
CA ALA A 35 12.59 13.66 -21.80
C ALA A 35 13.10 13.91 -23.22
N ARG A 36 14.43 13.95 -23.42
CA ARG A 36 15.05 14.14 -24.74
C ARG A 36 14.84 12.95 -25.67
N ILE A 37 14.83 11.72 -25.13
CA ILE A 37 14.52 10.51 -25.91
C ILE A 37 13.07 10.60 -26.41
N GLU A 38 12.11 10.87 -25.53
CA GLU A 38 10.68 10.93 -25.88
C GLU A 38 10.34 12.07 -26.84
N SER A 39 11.11 13.16 -26.84
CA SER A 39 10.95 14.25 -27.80
C SER A 39 11.67 14.00 -29.13
N GLY A 40 12.45 12.93 -29.25
CA GLY A 40 13.28 12.64 -30.42
C GLY A 40 14.50 13.56 -30.57
N ASP A 41 14.91 14.28 -29.53
CA ASP A 41 16.07 15.19 -29.55
C ASP A 41 17.41 14.43 -29.44
N VAL A 42 17.37 13.19 -28.98
CA VAL A 42 18.55 12.33 -28.88
C VAL A 42 18.24 10.92 -29.34
N ASP A 43 19.19 10.32 -30.06
CA ASP A 43 19.19 8.89 -30.35
C ASP A 43 19.89 8.14 -29.21
N PRO A 44 19.17 7.37 -28.39
CA PRO A 44 19.76 6.66 -27.26
C PRO A 44 20.64 5.49 -27.71
N ARG A 45 21.67 5.20 -26.93
CA ARG A 45 22.41 3.94 -27.08
C ARG A 45 21.47 2.76 -26.86
N LEU A 46 21.71 1.66 -27.56
CA LEU A 46 20.93 0.42 -27.40
C LEU A 46 20.86 -0.05 -25.93
N SER A 47 21.93 0.15 -25.16
CA SER A 47 21.97 -0.15 -23.72
C SER A 47 20.95 0.68 -22.92
N THR A 48 20.71 1.92 -23.31
CA THR A 48 19.73 2.81 -22.66
C THR A 48 18.30 2.40 -23.04
N VAL A 49 18.06 2.08 -24.32
CA VAL A 49 16.75 1.55 -24.75
C VAL A 49 16.42 0.27 -24.00
N ARG A 50 17.39 -0.64 -23.85
CA ARG A 50 17.20 -1.88 -23.10
C ARG A 50 16.81 -1.64 -21.64
N LYS A 51 17.51 -0.73 -20.94
CA LYS A 51 17.14 -0.33 -19.57
C LYS A 51 15.71 0.20 -19.45
N ILE A 52 15.26 0.99 -20.43
CA ILE A 52 13.88 1.51 -20.46
C ILE A 52 12.88 0.37 -20.66
N LEU A 53 13.16 -0.56 -21.58
CA LEU A 53 12.31 -1.71 -21.83
C LEU A 53 12.22 -2.65 -20.63
N ASP A 54 13.36 -2.94 -19.99
CA ASP A 54 13.43 -3.75 -18.77
C ASP A 54 12.58 -3.10 -17.65
N ALA A 55 12.68 -1.77 -17.49
CA ALA A 55 11.87 -1.01 -16.53
C ALA A 55 10.36 -1.06 -16.82
N PHE A 56 9.95 -1.14 -18.10
CA PHE A 56 8.54 -1.34 -18.45
C PHE A 56 8.07 -2.76 -18.10
N GLU A 57 8.88 -3.78 -18.43
CA GLU A 57 8.55 -5.17 -18.13
C GLU A 57 8.40 -5.42 -16.62
N GLU A 58 9.23 -4.77 -15.80
CA GLU A 58 9.09 -4.82 -14.33
C GLU A 58 7.75 -4.25 -13.86
N VAL A 59 7.35 -3.08 -14.36
CA VAL A 59 6.06 -2.46 -13.99
C VAL A 59 4.87 -3.28 -14.49
N GLU A 60 4.96 -3.87 -15.68
CA GLU A 60 3.91 -4.77 -16.19
C GLU A 60 3.77 -6.03 -15.34
N LYS A 61 4.89 -6.61 -14.88
CA LYS A 61 4.86 -7.74 -13.94
C LYS A 61 4.26 -7.33 -12.59
N GLU A 62 4.63 -6.17 -12.07
CA GLU A 62 4.02 -5.62 -10.85
C GLU A 62 2.49 -5.50 -11.02
N GLN A 63 2.01 -4.96 -12.14
CA GLN A 63 0.57 -4.80 -12.39
C GLN A 63 -0.19 -6.13 -12.53
N GLN A 64 0.50 -7.24 -12.81
CA GLN A 64 -0.11 -8.58 -12.88
C GLN A 64 -0.27 -9.26 -11.52
N ILE A 65 0.41 -8.80 -10.47
CA ILE A 65 0.28 -9.39 -9.13
C ILE A 65 -1.07 -8.97 -8.53
N ILE A 66 -1.89 -9.96 -8.20
CA ILE A 66 -3.18 -9.77 -7.54
C ILE A 66 -3.05 -9.86 -6.02
N ILE A 67 -3.86 -9.08 -5.32
CA ILE A 67 -3.74 -8.89 -3.87
C ILE A 67 -4.10 -10.13 -3.07
N ILE A 68 -5.03 -10.96 -3.55
CA ILE A 68 -5.37 -12.21 -2.88
C ILE A 68 -4.19 -13.18 -2.75
N ASP A 69 -3.20 -13.11 -3.64
CA ASP A 69 -2.00 -13.95 -3.59
C ASP A 69 -0.91 -13.40 -2.64
N LEU A 70 -1.05 -12.13 -2.21
CA LEU A 70 -0.09 -11.45 -1.34
C LEU A 70 -0.61 -11.25 0.10
N MET A 71 -1.93 -11.20 0.28
CA MET A 71 -2.53 -10.84 1.56
C MET A 71 -2.24 -11.83 2.69
N HIS A 72 -2.20 -11.31 3.90
CA HIS A 72 -2.07 -12.10 5.11
C HIS A 72 -3.45 -12.40 5.73
N SER A 73 -3.64 -13.63 6.17
CA SER A 73 -4.86 -14.12 6.84
C SER A 73 -4.48 -15.14 7.92
N PRO A 74 -5.17 -15.20 9.08
CA PRO A 74 -6.29 -14.34 9.49
C PRO A 74 -5.84 -12.92 9.87
N VAL A 75 -6.74 -11.94 9.70
CA VAL A 75 -6.49 -10.56 10.14
C VAL A 75 -6.62 -10.47 11.65
N ILE A 76 -5.55 -10.04 12.31
CA ILE A 76 -5.58 -9.67 13.72
C ILE A 76 -6.37 -8.36 13.87
N HIS A 77 -7.39 -8.38 14.71
CA HIS A 77 -8.35 -7.29 14.86
C HIS A 77 -8.91 -7.25 16.28
N VAL A 78 -9.67 -6.19 16.55
CA VAL A 78 -10.42 -5.98 17.79
C VAL A 78 -11.89 -5.71 17.45
N SER A 79 -12.79 -5.88 18.42
CA SER A 79 -14.21 -5.56 18.30
C SER A 79 -14.53 -4.20 18.91
N PRO A 80 -15.61 -3.51 18.48
CA PRO A 80 -16.02 -2.24 19.08
C PRO A 80 -16.31 -2.33 20.59
N GLY A 81 -16.71 -3.53 21.05
CA GLY A 81 -16.98 -3.83 22.46
C GLY A 81 -15.75 -4.19 23.28
N ASP A 82 -14.56 -4.29 22.69
CA ASP A 82 -13.32 -4.54 23.44
C ASP A 82 -12.93 -3.28 24.21
N SER A 83 -12.10 -3.46 25.24
CA SER A 83 -11.55 -2.39 26.06
C SER A 83 -10.18 -1.93 25.54
N VAL A 84 -9.80 -0.71 25.89
CA VAL A 84 -8.46 -0.17 25.57
C VAL A 84 -7.35 -1.10 26.08
N GLU A 85 -7.50 -1.66 27.28
CA GLU A 85 -6.52 -2.60 27.85
C GLU A 85 -6.32 -3.85 26.97
N GLU A 86 -7.41 -4.45 26.49
CA GLU A 86 -7.35 -5.61 25.59
C GLU A 86 -6.62 -5.28 24.29
N VAL A 87 -6.86 -4.09 23.73
CA VAL A 87 -6.20 -3.61 22.51
C VAL A 87 -4.72 -3.37 22.74
N VAL A 88 -4.33 -2.72 23.84
CA VAL A 88 -2.91 -2.49 24.18
C VAL A 88 -2.17 -3.82 24.35
N ASN A 89 -2.77 -4.79 25.04
CA ASN A 89 -2.19 -6.12 25.20
C ASN A 89 -2.02 -6.84 23.86
N LEU A 90 -2.99 -6.72 22.97
CA LEU A 90 -2.93 -7.28 21.62
C LEU A 90 -1.84 -6.60 20.78
N MET A 91 -1.77 -5.27 20.79
CA MET A 91 -0.73 -4.49 20.12
C MET A 91 0.67 -4.90 20.58
N GLN A 92 0.90 -5.00 21.89
CA GLN A 92 2.19 -5.43 22.46
C GLN A 92 2.54 -6.87 22.10
N LYS A 93 1.55 -7.78 22.14
CA LYS A 93 1.75 -9.19 21.83
C LYS A 93 2.24 -9.41 20.39
N TYR A 94 1.69 -8.65 19.44
CA TYR A 94 2.02 -8.81 18.01
C TYR A 94 2.97 -7.74 17.48
N GLY A 95 3.33 -6.74 18.27
CA GLY A 95 4.17 -5.61 17.85
C GLY A 95 3.48 -4.68 16.84
N PHE A 96 2.16 -4.51 16.95
CA PHE A 96 1.38 -3.66 16.04
C PHE A 96 1.14 -2.28 16.63
N SER A 97 1.48 -1.23 15.90
CA SER A 97 1.15 0.15 16.28
C SER A 97 -0.28 0.58 15.91
N GLN A 98 -0.97 -0.21 15.09
CA GLN A 98 -2.36 0.05 14.71
C GLN A 98 -3.07 -1.25 14.36
N VAL A 99 -4.36 -1.32 14.69
CA VAL A 99 -5.19 -2.50 14.46
C VAL A 99 -6.56 -2.12 13.90
N PRO A 100 -7.12 -2.92 12.97
CA PRO A 100 -8.48 -2.71 12.49
C PRO A 100 -9.52 -3.10 13.54
N VAL A 101 -10.63 -2.37 13.56
CA VAL A 101 -11.82 -2.70 14.36
C VAL A 101 -12.84 -3.35 13.43
N LEU A 102 -13.24 -4.59 13.74
CA LEU A 102 -14.25 -5.32 12.97
C LEU A 102 -15.50 -5.59 13.82
N ASP A 103 -16.69 -5.33 13.28
CA ASP A 103 -17.95 -5.86 13.83
C ASP A 103 -18.41 -7.03 12.94
N ARG A 104 -18.40 -8.25 13.48
CA ARG A 104 -18.82 -9.48 12.77
C ARG A 104 -18.14 -9.62 11.39
N GLY A 105 -16.85 -9.31 11.33
CA GLY A 105 -16.01 -9.38 10.12
C GLY A 105 -16.11 -8.17 9.19
N ILE A 106 -16.97 -7.19 9.49
CA ILE A 106 -17.11 -5.95 8.72
C ILE A 106 -16.19 -4.89 9.32
N PRO A 107 -15.36 -4.19 8.51
CA PRO A 107 -14.50 -3.13 9.03
C PRO A 107 -15.31 -1.89 9.40
N VAL A 108 -15.19 -1.44 10.65
CA VAL A 108 -15.96 -0.32 11.20
C VAL A 108 -15.11 0.80 11.76
N GLY A 109 -13.79 0.58 11.95
CA GLY A 109 -12.88 1.58 12.46
C GLY A 109 -11.44 1.10 12.53
N SER A 110 -10.58 1.90 13.14
CA SER A 110 -9.22 1.49 13.52
C SER A 110 -8.79 2.13 14.84
N VAL A 111 -7.80 1.54 15.49
CA VAL A 111 -7.20 2.06 16.72
C VAL A 111 -5.69 2.03 16.60
N SER A 112 -5.04 3.15 16.95
CA SER A 112 -3.59 3.32 16.86
C SER A 112 -2.98 3.72 18.21
N GLU A 113 -1.68 3.44 18.39
CA GLU A 113 -0.95 3.80 19.61
C GLU A 113 -0.96 5.32 19.87
N ASP A 114 -0.79 6.14 18.84
CA ASP A 114 -0.81 7.60 18.94
C ASP A 114 -2.17 8.14 19.41
N MET A 115 -3.26 7.52 18.96
CA MET A 115 -4.62 7.82 19.45
C MET A 115 -4.76 7.50 20.93
N ILE A 116 -4.31 6.33 21.38
CA ILE A 116 -4.34 5.93 22.79
C ILE A 116 -3.50 6.89 23.64
N VAL A 117 -2.28 7.22 23.20
CA VAL A 117 -1.38 8.16 23.89
C VAL A 117 -1.99 9.56 23.98
N LYS A 118 -2.61 10.04 22.90
CA LYS A 118 -3.31 11.34 22.90
C LYS A 118 -4.46 11.35 23.90
N LEU A 119 -5.26 10.28 23.93
CA LEU A 119 -6.36 10.13 24.89
C LEU A 119 -5.87 10.10 26.34
N MET A 120 -4.72 9.47 26.62
CA MET A 120 -4.09 9.50 27.94
C MET A 120 -3.69 10.91 28.37
N ALA A 121 -3.14 11.71 27.46
CA ALA A 121 -2.70 13.08 27.75
C ALA A 121 -3.89 14.03 27.99
N GLU A 122 -4.99 13.85 27.26
CA GLU A 122 -6.20 14.68 27.36
C GLU A 122 -7.10 14.26 28.53
N SER A 123 -7.10 12.97 28.89
CA SER A 123 -7.96 12.44 29.95
C SER A 123 -7.39 12.70 31.34
N LYS A 124 -8.05 13.57 32.12
CA LYS A 124 -7.81 13.72 33.58
C LYS A 124 -8.22 12.48 34.41
N LYS A 125 -8.76 11.43 33.78
CA LYS A 125 -9.36 10.26 34.44
C LYS A 125 -8.37 9.09 34.52
N LYS A 126 -8.27 8.47 35.70
CA LYS A 126 -7.46 7.26 35.99
C LYS A 126 -7.95 5.96 35.32
N SER A 127 -8.98 6.00 34.47
CA SER A 127 -9.74 4.80 34.08
C SER A 127 -9.91 4.63 32.57
N ILE A 128 -8.93 5.06 31.77
CA ILE A 128 -8.98 4.93 30.31
C ILE A 128 -8.93 3.47 29.83
N SER A 129 -8.35 2.57 30.63
CA SER A 129 -8.18 1.15 30.33
C SER A 129 -9.51 0.44 30.05
N HIS A 130 -10.59 0.88 30.69
CA HIS A 130 -11.91 0.27 30.60
C HIS A 130 -12.84 0.91 29.55
N LEU A 131 -12.39 1.98 28.87
CA LEU A 131 -13.16 2.58 27.79
C LEU A 131 -13.32 1.59 26.65
N LYS A 132 -14.47 1.62 25.98
CA LYS A 132 -14.74 0.77 24.83
C LYS A 132 -14.08 1.34 23.58
N ILE A 133 -13.65 0.44 22.70
CA ILE A 133 -13.05 0.83 21.42
C ILE A 133 -14.02 1.65 20.57
N SER A 134 -15.32 1.35 20.60
CA SER A 134 -16.35 2.16 19.93
C SER A 134 -16.36 3.64 20.34
N GLU A 135 -15.85 3.98 21.53
CA GLU A 135 -15.83 5.36 22.03
C GLU A 135 -14.63 6.16 21.52
N ILE A 136 -13.59 5.47 21.04
CA ILE A 136 -12.30 6.10 20.71
C ILE A 136 -11.84 5.84 19.29
N MET A 137 -12.34 4.79 18.62
CA MET A 137 -11.87 4.36 17.30
C MET A 137 -11.95 5.49 16.27
N GLY A 138 -10.95 5.51 15.39
CA GLY A 138 -10.91 6.40 14.24
C GLY A 138 -11.49 5.76 12.99
N GLU A 139 -11.17 6.38 11.85
CA GLU A 139 -11.60 5.90 10.55
C GLU A 139 -11.13 4.45 10.28
N ALA A 140 -11.97 3.70 9.58
CA ALA A 140 -11.65 2.35 9.16
C ALA A 140 -10.48 2.36 8.16
N PHE A 141 -9.74 1.26 8.12
CA PHE A 141 -8.71 1.09 7.10
C PHE A 141 -9.35 1.10 5.70
N PRO A 142 -8.65 1.61 4.68
CA PRO A 142 -9.07 1.45 3.30
C PRO A 142 -9.28 -0.03 2.96
N THR A 143 -10.24 -0.29 2.08
CA THR A 143 -10.61 -1.66 1.67
C THR A 143 -10.51 -1.84 0.16
N VAL A 144 -10.19 -3.05 -0.28
CA VAL A 144 -10.15 -3.46 -1.69
C VAL A 144 -10.76 -4.85 -1.88
N SER A 145 -11.16 -5.17 -3.12
CA SER A 145 -11.55 -6.53 -3.48
C SER A 145 -10.31 -7.42 -3.75
N PRO A 146 -10.43 -8.75 -3.61
CA PRO A 146 -9.29 -9.67 -3.74
C PRO A 146 -8.59 -9.66 -5.11
N GLY A 147 -9.33 -9.35 -6.18
CA GLY A 147 -8.79 -9.33 -7.54
C GLY A 147 -8.08 -8.04 -7.95
N ILE A 148 -7.91 -7.09 -7.03
CA ILE A 148 -7.22 -5.82 -7.31
C ILE A 148 -5.71 -6.06 -7.44
N SER A 149 -5.06 -5.33 -8.35
CA SER A 149 -3.62 -5.40 -8.54
C SER A 149 -2.86 -4.71 -7.40
N ILE A 150 -1.64 -5.17 -7.14
CA ILE A 150 -0.75 -4.56 -6.14
C ILE A 150 -0.44 -3.10 -6.44
N SER A 151 -0.42 -2.69 -7.71
CA SER A 151 -0.17 -1.31 -8.11
C SER A 151 -1.21 -0.32 -7.57
N VAL A 152 -2.48 -0.74 -7.49
CA VAL A 152 -3.54 0.11 -6.92
C VAL A 152 -3.37 0.18 -5.39
N VAL A 153 -3.08 -0.95 -4.76
CA VAL A 153 -2.90 -1.02 -3.30
C VAL A 153 -1.66 -0.28 -2.83
N SER A 154 -0.56 -0.30 -3.58
CA SER A 154 0.67 0.43 -3.23
C SER A 154 0.43 1.94 -3.11
N HIS A 155 -0.37 2.52 -4.01
CA HIS A 155 -0.80 3.92 -3.91
C HIS A 155 -1.66 4.18 -2.67
N MET A 156 -2.59 3.28 -2.34
CA MET A 156 -3.40 3.41 -1.12
C MET A 156 -2.52 3.35 0.13
N LEU A 157 -1.47 2.54 0.12
CA LEU A 157 -0.52 2.41 1.22
C LEU A 157 0.36 3.66 1.37
N GLU A 158 0.53 4.56 0.40
CA GLU A 158 1.36 5.77 0.59
C GLU A 158 0.93 6.55 1.84
N GLY A 159 -0.37 6.79 1.99
CA GLY A 159 -0.99 7.49 3.11
C GLY A 159 -1.53 6.60 4.24
N ASN A 160 -1.57 5.27 4.07
CA ASN A 160 -2.21 4.35 5.01
C ASN A 160 -1.26 3.23 5.45
N PRO A 161 -1.31 2.79 6.72
CA PRO A 161 -0.42 1.75 7.24
C PRO A 161 -0.70 0.37 6.61
N ALA A 162 -1.96 0.10 6.29
CA ALA A 162 -2.46 -1.16 5.80
C ALA A 162 -3.77 -0.96 5.00
N VAL A 163 -4.07 -1.93 4.16
CA VAL A 163 -5.30 -2.03 3.37
C VAL A 163 -5.94 -3.39 3.68
N LEU A 164 -7.24 -3.41 3.95
CA LEU A 164 -7.99 -4.64 4.18
C LEU A 164 -8.53 -5.20 2.87
N VAL A 165 -8.48 -6.52 2.74
CA VAL A 165 -9.07 -7.24 1.61
C VAL A 165 -10.44 -7.74 2.04
N VAL A 166 -11.47 -7.32 1.30
CA VAL A 166 -12.88 -7.60 1.63
C VAL A 166 -13.52 -8.38 0.48
N GLU A 167 -14.18 -9.48 0.83
CA GLU A 167 -15.02 -10.25 -0.09
C GLU A 167 -16.39 -10.50 0.55
N LYS A 168 -17.47 -10.28 -0.21
CA LYS A 168 -18.85 -10.44 0.26
C LYS A 168 -19.15 -9.69 1.57
N GLY A 169 -18.52 -8.54 1.76
CA GLY A 169 -18.72 -7.65 2.91
C GLY A 169 -17.89 -8.01 4.16
N ALA A 170 -17.13 -9.11 4.14
CA ALA A 170 -16.28 -9.52 5.25
C ALA A 170 -14.79 -9.39 4.89
N VAL A 171 -13.97 -9.02 5.89
CA VAL A 171 -12.52 -9.02 5.75
C VAL A 171 -12.00 -10.45 5.64
N ILE A 172 -11.23 -10.72 4.59
CA ILE A 172 -10.58 -12.02 4.34
C ILE A 172 -9.05 -11.96 4.48
N GLY A 173 -8.47 -10.76 4.44
CA GLY A 173 -7.03 -10.56 4.57
C GLY A 173 -6.62 -9.10 4.75
N VAL A 174 -5.32 -8.88 4.94
CA VAL A 174 -4.71 -7.56 5.09
C VAL A 174 -3.40 -7.50 4.30
N VAL A 175 -3.10 -6.34 3.73
CA VAL A 175 -1.81 -6.04 3.10
C VAL A 175 -1.25 -4.79 3.75
N THR A 176 0.06 -4.80 4.02
CA THR A 176 0.79 -3.72 4.69
C THR A 176 1.89 -3.16 3.80
N LYS A 177 2.46 -2.01 4.19
CA LYS A 177 3.67 -1.46 3.56
C LYS A 177 4.82 -2.47 3.53
N HIS A 178 4.93 -3.32 4.56
CA HIS A 178 6.00 -4.31 4.63
C HIS A 178 5.91 -5.31 3.48
N ASP A 179 4.70 -5.78 3.18
CA ASP A 179 4.46 -6.77 2.13
C ASP A 179 4.89 -6.22 0.76
N VAL A 180 4.55 -4.96 0.46
CA VAL A 180 5.01 -4.27 -0.77
C VAL A 180 6.53 -4.19 -0.83
N MET A 181 7.18 -3.85 0.29
CA MET A 181 8.64 -3.72 0.34
C MET A 181 9.35 -5.05 0.12
N THR A 182 8.78 -6.17 0.58
CA THR A 182 9.37 -7.50 0.37
C THR A 182 9.38 -7.91 -1.11
N LEU A 183 8.45 -7.39 -1.93
CA LEU A 183 8.44 -7.64 -3.38
C LEU A 183 9.62 -7.00 -4.11
N LEU A 184 10.24 -5.96 -3.54
CA LEU A 184 11.42 -5.30 -4.12
C LEU A 184 12.74 -6.00 -3.78
N GLN A 185 12.70 -7.04 -2.93
CA GLN A 185 13.89 -7.76 -2.47
C GLN A 185 14.10 -9.12 -3.19
N GLY A 186 13.24 -9.45 -4.15
CA GLY A 186 13.35 -10.63 -5.03
C GLY A 186 13.70 -10.23 -6.45
#